data_AF-A0A951F8J5-F1
#
_entry.id   AF-A0A951F8J5-F1
#
_cell.length_a   1.000
_cell.length_b   1.000
_cell.length_c   1.000
_cell.angle_alpha   90.00
_cell.angle_beta   90.00
_cell.angle_gamma   90.00
#
_symmetry.space_group_name_H-M   'P 1'
#
loop_
_entity.id
_entity.type
_entity.pdbx_description
1 polymer ?
#
loop_
_entity_poly.entity_id
_entity_poly.type
_entity_poly.pdbx_seq_one_letter_code
_entity_poly.pdbx_strand_id
1 'polypeptide(L)'
;MADTGKLSMCVFCAFLVVAFAPATLKTIDNPGGGKIVYGQVDGATTEPAAMGSILRSLHNQYGDRPQVGRFFQVRGTNSVAVFFTLVKHTQGDAHVAGMLIVSKTGADSVEAALVSNDAARLGSTINPMLKALFAVWHPGGESASNPASAAAAAQLRTIPLQDNSASVGLPEGWNVTPQSGMGTIIAQGPNGEVVALGYPFLAIDLRNPRVAQTQAWAQGAGRNTVYGRTLYYPYGADLGRTFVELNAMVRQKSGLQPPSIQIANETPAPSTAGSRCAHLTGQIDANDGKGPREMNLVFCQGPLAPGGTYMNLAYYTSVPLPYADKERRTMGSILASFNVNQAVVSAQAGAIAKPAIDAIHEIGRRAAQQAADAHAIEDAHNRSVEARWDAQDKHNQAFSNYLLDQTVIQDNETNGHATVWNQTADALVRSNPQRYEYVETPNYLKGIDY
;
A
#
# COMPACT_ATOMS: atom_id res chain seq x y z
N MET A 1 22.61 -60.10 -44.71
CA MET A 1 22.64 -58.92 -45.60
C MET A 1 21.41 -58.09 -45.29
N ALA A 2 21.62 -56.82 -44.87
CA ALA A 2 20.70 -55.69 -44.75
C ALA A 2 19.32 -55.93 -44.08
N ASP A 3 18.99 -55.45 -42.88
CA ASP A 3 18.98 -54.08 -42.31
C ASP A 3 17.71 -53.26 -42.64
N THR A 4 17.29 -52.47 -41.64
CA THR A 4 16.16 -51.53 -41.48
C THR A 4 14.80 -52.15 -41.12
N GLY A 5 14.18 -51.90 -39.95
CA GLY A 5 14.39 -50.90 -38.91
C GLY A 5 13.16 -49.99 -38.80
N LYS A 6 12.30 -50.21 -37.80
CA LYS A 6 11.43 -49.21 -37.15
C LYS A 6 10.94 -49.75 -35.81
N LEU A 7 11.74 -49.50 -34.78
CA LEU A 7 11.38 -49.72 -33.38
C LEU A 7 10.60 -48.50 -32.89
N SER A 8 9.36 -48.72 -32.46
CA SER A 8 8.57 -47.74 -31.71
C SER A 8 9.15 -47.61 -30.31
N MET A 9 9.80 -46.48 -30.03
CA MET A 9 10.44 -46.18 -28.75
C MET A 9 9.37 -45.76 -27.72
N CYS A 10 8.98 -46.71 -26.86
CA CYS A 10 8.33 -46.40 -25.59
C CYS A 10 9.36 -45.77 -24.65
N VAL A 11 9.25 -44.47 -24.42
CA VAL A 11 10.01 -43.75 -23.39
C VAL A 11 9.50 -44.21 -22.02
N PHE A 12 10.30 -45.04 -21.35
CA PHE A 12 10.18 -45.30 -19.92
C PHE A 12 10.53 -44.01 -19.16
N CYS A 13 9.53 -43.36 -18.57
CA CYS A 13 9.74 -42.32 -17.57
C CYS A 13 10.36 -42.99 -16.33
N ALA A 14 11.64 -42.70 -16.06
CA ALA A 14 12.33 -43.20 -14.88
C ALA A 14 11.65 -42.67 -13.60
N PHE A 15 11.16 -43.61 -12.81
CA PHE A 15 10.46 -43.38 -11.55
C PHE A 15 11.36 -42.68 -10.53
N LEU A 16 10.79 -41.71 -9.83
CA LEU A 16 11.40 -41.04 -8.69
C LEU A 16 11.19 -41.92 -7.45
N VAL A 17 12.00 -42.97 -7.30
CA VAL A 17 12.02 -43.78 -6.07
C VAL A 17 12.98 -43.11 -5.11
N VAL A 18 12.41 -42.46 -4.11
CA VAL A 18 13.17 -41.98 -2.97
C VAL A 18 13.33 -43.16 -2.01
N ALA A 19 14.54 -43.67 -1.82
CA ALA A 19 14.81 -44.66 -0.80
C ALA A 19 14.92 -43.96 0.58
N PHE A 20 13.77 -43.72 1.21
CA PHE A 20 13.66 -43.46 2.64
C PHE A 20 13.02 -44.68 3.30
N ALA A 21 13.51 -45.09 4.48
CA ALA A 21 12.75 -45.97 5.37
C ALA A 21 11.41 -45.28 5.75
N PRO A 22 10.34 -46.01 6.10
CA PRO A 22 8.98 -45.54 5.86
C PRO A 22 8.49 -44.55 6.92
N ALA A 23 8.83 -43.28 6.77
CA ALA A 23 7.91 -42.18 7.06
C ALA A 23 7.22 -41.76 5.75
N THR A 24 5.91 -41.57 5.80
CA THR A 24 5.02 -41.42 4.63
C THR A 24 5.23 -40.08 3.92
N LEU A 25 6.32 -39.93 3.16
CA LEU A 25 6.50 -38.82 2.22
C LEU A 25 5.53 -39.00 1.05
N LYS A 26 4.71 -37.97 0.82
CA LYS A 26 3.73 -37.91 -0.27
C LYS A 26 4.30 -37.09 -1.42
N THR A 27 3.95 -37.47 -2.64
CA THR A 27 4.34 -36.78 -3.86
C THR A 27 3.10 -36.28 -4.60
N ILE A 28 3.18 -35.07 -5.16
CA ILE A 28 2.22 -34.55 -6.13
C ILE A 28 3.00 -34.14 -7.38
N ASP A 29 2.61 -34.68 -8.53
CA ASP A 29 3.10 -34.25 -9.83
C ASP A 29 2.18 -33.15 -10.38
N ASN A 30 2.76 -32.00 -10.74
CA ASN A 30 1.99 -30.87 -11.22
C ASN A 30 1.76 -30.98 -12.75
N PRO A 31 0.51 -30.85 -13.26
CA PRO A 31 0.22 -30.94 -14.70
C PRO A 31 1.02 -29.93 -15.56
N GLY A 32 1.40 -28.79 -14.98
CA GLY A 32 2.25 -27.78 -15.59
C GLY A 32 3.76 -28.05 -15.45
N GLY A 33 4.18 -29.26 -15.11
CA GLY A 33 5.56 -29.60 -14.76
C GLY A 33 5.94 -29.22 -13.32
N GLY A 34 6.97 -29.88 -12.79
CA GLY A 34 7.42 -29.72 -11.42
C GLY A 34 6.82 -30.76 -10.47
N LYS A 35 7.42 -30.87 -9.29
CA LYS A 35 7.13 -31.90 -8.30
C LYS A 35 7.07 -31.30 -6.90
N ILE A 36 6.09 -31.76 -6.14
CA ILE A 36 5.92 -31.47 -4.72
C ILE A 36 6.19 -32.76 -3.95
N VAL A 37 7.04 -32.72 -2.93
CA VAL A 37 7.28 -33.82 -1.99
C VAL A 37 7.07 -33.28 -0.59
N TYR A 38 6.25 -33.93 0.24
CA TYR A 38 5.97 -33.42 1.57
C TYR A 38 5.71 -34.53 2.59
N GLY A 39 5.95 -34.24 3.87
CA GLY A 39 5.69 -35.14 4.99
C GLY A 39 6.64 -34.92 6.16
N GLN A 40 6.61 -35.85 7.12
CA GLN A 40 7.48 -35.81 8.29
C GLN A 40 8.94 -36.03 7.91
N VAL A 41 9.84 -35.28 8.55
CA VAL A 41 11.30 -35.38 8.36
C VAL A 41 11.90 -36.21 9.48
N ASP A 42 12.29 -37.44 9.16
CA ASP A 42 12.86 -38.35 10.14
C ASP A 42 14.16 -37.84 10.77
N GLY A 43 14.27 -38.01 12.08
CA GLY A 43 15.46 -37.65 12.86
C GLY A 43 15.68 -36.15 13.07
N ALA A 44 14.75 -35.29 12.63
CA ALA A 44 14.83 -33.85 12.83
C ALA A 44 13.76 -33.35 13.81
N THR A 45 14.22 -32.75 14.92
CA THR A 45 13.37 -32.16 15.97
C THR A 45 13.31 -30.62 15.90
N THR A 46 14.09 -30.02 14.98
CA THR A 46 14.15 -28.57 14.76
C THR A 46 14.12 -28.24 13.28
N GLU A 47 13.55 -27.08 12.94
CA GLU A 47 13.43 -26.63 11.55
C GLU A 47 14.79 -26.50 10.84
N PRO A 48 15.86 -25.95 11.47
CA PRO A 48 17.19 -25.92 10.86
C PRO A 48 17.78 -27.32 10.61
N ALA A 49 17.54 -28.27 11.52
CA ALA A 49 18.01 -29.65 11.34
C ALA A 49 17.31 -30.35 10.17
N ALA A 50 16.00 -30.17 10.05
CA ALA A 50 15.20 -30.71 8.94
C ALA A 50 15.62 -30.09 7.59
N MET A 51 15.72 -28.76 7.54
CA MET A 51 16.17 -28.03 6.35
C MET A 51 17.56 -28.50 5.90
N GLY A 52 18.50 -28.61 6.84
CA GLY A 52 19.85 -29.11 6.56
C GLY A 52 19.87 -30.56 6.10
N SER A 53 19.01 -31.42 6.65
CA SER A 53 18.89 -32.82 6.24
C SER A 53 18.42 -32.95 4.78
N ILE A 54 17.37 -32.20 4.43
CA ILE A 54 16.80 -32.23 3.07
C ILE A 54 17.77 -31.65 2.05
N LEU A 55 18.43 -30.53 2.35
CA LEU A 55 19.42 -29.94 1.44
C LEU A 55 20.64 -30.86 1.24
N ARG A 56 21.09 -31.58 2.28
CA ARG A 56 22.13 -32.61 2.15
C ARG A 56 21.65 -33.80 1.31
N SER A 57 20.40 -34.22 1.47
CA SER A 57 19.81 -35.29 0.64
C SER A 57 19.79 -34.88 -0.84
N LEU A 58 19.37 -33.65 -1.15
CA LEU A 58 19.41 -33.09 -2.51
C LEU A 58 20.85 -33.06 -3.06
N HIS A 59 21.82 -32.66 -2.25
CA HIS A 59 23.23 -32.68 -2.65
C HIS A 59 23.71 -34.09 -3.00
N ASN A 60 23.46 -35.06 -2.13
CA ASN A 60 23.86 -36.45 -2.35
C ASN A 60 23.18 -37.06 -3.57
N GLN A 61 21.92 -36.67 -3.84
CA GLN A 61 21.15 -37.18 -4.97
C GLN A 61 21.62 -36.60 -6.31
N TYR A 62 21.94 -35.31 -6.34
CA TYR A 62 22.13 -34.57 -7.59
C TYR A 62 23.58 -34.18 -7.89
N GLY A 63 24.50 -34.38 -6.93
CA GLY A 63 25.93 -34.13 -7.10
C GLY A 63 26.33 -32.66 -7.05
N ASP A 64 25.37 -31.73 -6.90
CA ASP A 64 25.61 -30.30 -6.73
C ASP A 64 25.16 -29.82 -5.35
N ARG A 65 25.82 -28.80 -4.80
CA ARG A 65 25.44 -28.24 -3.50
C ARG A 65 24.34 -27.19 -3.71
N PRO A 66 23.13 -27.35 -3.13
CA PRO A 66 22.07 -26.37 -3.29
C PRO A 66 22.52 -24.97 -2.86
N GLN A 67 22.35 -24.00 -3.75
CA GLN A 67 22.54 -22.59 -3.43
C GLN A 67 21.26 -22.07 -2.81
N VAL A 68 21.35 -21.60 -1.57
CA VAL A 68 20.19 -21.27 -0.74
C VAL A 68 20.05 -19.76 -0.64
N GLY A 69 18.84 -19.26 -0.87
CA GLY A 69 18.49 -17.85 -0.74
C GLY A 69 18.26 -17.42 0.72
N ARG A 70 17.62 -16.27 0.90
CA ARG A 70 17.23 -15.79 2.23
C ARG A 70 16.05 -16.61 2.77
N PHE A 71 16.13 -16.98 4.03
CA PHE A 71 15.01 -17.58 4.76
C PHE A 71 13.89 -16.55 4.94
N PHE A 72 12.65 -17.00 4.83
CA PHE A 72 11.46 -16.19 5.09
C PHE A 72 10.37 -17.05 5.70
N GLN A 73 9.49 -16.43 6.48
CA GLN A 73 8.32 -17.12 7.03
C GLN A 73 7.23 -17.22 5.96
N VAL A 74 6.62 -18.40 5.82
CA VAL A 74 5.48 -18.59 4.92
C VAL A 74 4.25 -17.90 5.52
N ARG A 75 3.70 -16.93 4.78
CA ARG A 75 2.59 -16.08 5.24
C ARG A 75 1.41 -16.92 5.72
N GLY A 76 0.97 -16.66 6.96
CA GLY A 76 -0.18 -17.37 7.57
C GLY A 76 0.16 -18.71 8.20
N THR A 77 1.45 -19.07 8.32
CA THR A 77 1.90 -20.32 8.94
C THR A 77 3.06 -20.07 9.91
N ASN A 78 3.33 -21.03 10.79
CA ASN A 78 4.56 -21.05 11.60
C ASN A 78 5.71 -21.75 10.87
N SER A 79 5.67 -21.79 9.53
CA SER A 79 6.67 -22.49 8.72
C SER A 79 7.73 -21.53 8.20
N VAL A 80 8.98 -21.99 8.20
CA VAL A 80 10.11 -21.30 7.58
C VAL A 80 10.35 -21.88 6.20
N ALA A 81 10.49 -21.01 5.20
CA ALA A 81 10.79 -21.39 3.84
C ALA A 81 12.07 -20.75 3.31
N VAL A 82 12.63 -21.39 2.30
CA VAL A 82 13.79 -20.88 1.58
C VAL A 82 13.75 -21.31 0.13
N PHE A 83 14.15 -20.40 -0.77
CA PHE A 83 14.41 -20.74 -2.16
C PHE A 83 15.78 -21.37 -2.31
N PHE A 84 15.91 -22.32 -3.23
CA PHE A 84 17.20 -22.85 -3.62
C PHE A 84 17.28 -23.10 -5.13
N THR A 85 18.51 -23.18 -5.62
CA THR A 85 18.83 -23.65 -6.97
C THR A 85 19.91 -24.72 -6.90
N LEU A 86 19.88 -25.67 -7.83
CA LEU A 86 20.94 -26.68 -7.99
C LEU A 86 21.01 -27.19 -9.43
N VAL A 87 22.13 -27.80 -9.79
CA VAL A 87 22.33 -28.52 -11.05
C VAL A 87 22.27 -30.02 -10.79
N LYS A 88 21.51 -30.76 -11.61
CA LYS A 88 21.43 -32.21 -11.51
C LYS A 88 22.57 -32.87 -12.30
N HIS A 89 23.80 -32.82 -11.79
CA HIS A 89 24.96 -33.45 -12.45
C HIS A 89 24.77 -34.94 -12.71
N THR A 90 24.01 -35.62 -11.86
CA THR A 90 23.67 -37.05 -12.04
C THR A 90 22.53 -37.30 -13.05
N GLN A 91 21.92 -36.26 -13.61
CA GLN A 91 20.77 -36.34 -14.52
C GLN A 91 20.87 -35.30 -15.67
N GLY A 92 22.01 -35.28 -16.36
CA GLY A 92 22.17 -34.49 -17.60
C GLY A 92 22.28 -32.99 -17.39
N ASP A 93 22.83 -32.55 -16.24
CA ASP A 93 23.10 -31.15 -15.90
C ASP A 93 21.86 -30.22 -15.93
N ALA A 94 20.68 -30.79 -15.69
CA ALA A 94 19.44 -30.01 -15.67
C ALA A 94 19.41 -29.02 -14.48
N HIS A 95 19.10 -27.75 -14.77
CA HIS A 95 18.96 -26.70 -13.77
C HIS A 95 17.60 -26.77 -13.07
N VAL A 96 17.63 -26.85 -11.74
CA VAL A 96 16.44 -26.92 -10.90
C VAL A 96 16.40 -25.72 -10.00
N ALA A 97 15.20 -25.14 -9.87
CA ALA A 97 14.89 -24.22 -8.81
C ALA A 97 13.76 -24.78 -7.96
N GLY A 98 13.79 -24.50 -6.67
CA GLY A 98 12.75 -24.95 -5.76
C GLY A 98 12.61 -24.09 -4.53
N MET A 99 11.60 -24.42 -3.75
CA MET A 99 11.34 -23.86 -2.44
C MET A 99 11.17 -25.01 -1.45
N LEU A 100 11.89 -24.93 -0.34
CA LEU A 100 11.77 -25.84 0.78
C LEU A 100 11.04 -25.11 1.91
N ILE A 101 9.95 -25.69 2.38
CA ILE A 101 9.14 -25.21 3.50
C ILE A 101 9.29 -26.21 4.64
N VAL A 102 9.54 -25.75 5.85
CA VAL A 102 9.70 -26.58 7.04
C VAL A 102 8.84 -26.00 8.15
N SER A 103 8.15 -26.86 8.90
CA SER A 103 7.27 -26.46 9.99
C SER A 103 7.47 -27.40 11.16
N LYS A 104 7.64 -26.84 12.37
CA LYS A 104 7.54 -27.63 13.60
C LYS A 104 6.09 -28.05 13.83
N THR A 105 5.84 -29.35 14.01
CA THR A 105 4.50 -29.95 14.12
C THR A 105 4.21 -30.57 15.49
N GLY A 106 5.18 -30.55 16.40
CA GLY A 106 5.09 -31.04 17.78
C GLY A 106 6.39 -30.75 18.54
N ALA A 107 6.53 -31.23 19.78
CA ALA A 107 7.75 -31.02 20.57
C ALA A 107 9.01 -31.56 19.85
N ASP A 108 8.87 -32.74 19.22
CA ASP A 108 9.94 -33.51 18.59
C ASP A 108 9.68 -33.87 17.12
N SER A 109 8.66 -33.29 16.49
CA SER A 109 8.33 -33.57 15.08
C SER A 109 8.40 -32.33 14.21
N VAL A 110 8.96 -32.51 13.02
CA VAL A 110 9.07 -31.50 11.97
C VAL A 110 8.55 -32.10 10.68
N GLU A 111 7.69 -31.36 10.00
CA GLU A 111 7.28 -31.67 8.64
C GLU A 111 7.93 -30.70 7.66
N ALA A 112 8.16 -31.16 6.44
CA ALA A 112 8.66 -30.34 5.37
C ALA A 112 7.93 -30.61 4.07
N ALA A 113 7.92 -29.60 3.21
CA ALA A 113 7.50 -29.73 1.82
C ALA A 113 8.55 -29.10 0.91
N LEU A 114 8.95 -29.87 -0.08
CA LEU A 114 9.82 -29.48 -1.17
C LEU A 114 8.98 -29.28 -2.42
N VAL A 115 8.97 -28.05 -2.95
CA VAL A 115 8.41 -27.72 -4.26
C VAL A 115 9.55 -27.47 -5.21
N SER A 116 9.64 -28.19 -6.33
CA SER A 116 10.77 -28.05 -7.27
C SER A 116 10.31 -28.16 -8.72
N ASN A 117 10.98 -27.44 -9.61
CA ASN A 117 10.78 -27.53 -11.05
C ASN A 117 12.06 -27.14 -11.80
N ASP A 118 12.02 -27.24 -13.13
CA ASP A 118 12.98 -26.57 -14.00
C ASP A 118 13.10 -25.08 -13.65
N ALA A 119 14.34 -24.59 -13.54
CA ALA A 119 14.62 -23.23 -13.12
C ALA A 119 13.92 -22.17 -13.98
N ALA A 120 13.81 -22.38 -15.30
CA ALA A 120 13.16 -21.46 -16.22
C ALA A 120 11.62 -21.44 -16.04
N ARG A 121 11.05 -22.47 -15.44
CA ARG A 121 9.58 -22.63 -15.29
C ARG A 121 9.08 -22.32 -13.90
N LEU A 122 9.94 -22.29 -12.88
CA LEU A 122 9.53 -22.14 -11.49
C LEU A 122 8.68 -20.88 -11.26
N GLY A 123 9.07 -19.73 -11.82
CA GLY A 123 8.35 -18.46 -11.62
C GLY A 123 6.87 -18.50 -12.02
N SER A 124 6.53 -19.27 -13.07
CA SER A 124 5.15 -19.44 -13.55
C SER A 124 4.40 -20.60 -12.88
N THR A 125 5.12 -21.58 -12.34
CA THR A 125 4.53 -22.83 -11.81
C THR A 125 4.45 -22.88 -10.29
N ILE A 126 5.17 -22.01 -9.59
CA ILE A 126 5.24 -22.05 -8.12
C ILE A 126 3.90 -21.76 -7.43
N ASN A 127 3.14 -20.76 -7.91
CA ASN A 127 1.85 -20.41 -7.32
C ASN A 127 0.82 -21.55 -7.44
N PRO A 128 0.60 -22.19 -8.61
CA PRO A 128 -0.30 -23.34 -8.69
C PRO A 128 0.22 -24.55 -7.90
N MET A 129 1.54 -24.78 -7.84
CA MET A 129 2.11 -25.86 -7.02
C MET A 129 1.89 -25.61 -5.52
N LEU A 130 2.04 -24.37 -5.04
CA LEU A 130 1.77 -24.04 -3.65
C LEU A 130 0.29 -24.18 -3.31
N LYS A 131 -0.60 -23.80 -4.24
CA LYS A 131 -2.03 -24.03 -4.09
C LYS A 131 -2.35 -25.52 -3.95
N ALA A 132 -1.73 -26.38 -4.77
CA ALA A 132 -1.91 -27.83 -4.70
C ALA A 132 -1.34 -28.42 -3.40
N LEU A 133 -0.15 -27.97 -2.98
CA LEU A 133 0.47 -28.38 -1.72
C LEU A 133 -0.43 -28.02 -0.53
N PHE A 134 -0.82 -26.75 -0.39
CA PHE A 134 -1.61 -26.30 0.76
C PHE A 134 -3.06 -26.80 0.76
N ALA A 135 -3.55 -27.37 -0.35
CA ALA A 135 -4.85 -28.06 -0.34
C ALA A 135 -4.79 -29.40 0.41
N VAL A 136 -3.62 -30.01 0.55
CA VAL A 136 -3.47 -31.37 1.12
C VAL A 136 -2.46 -31.46 2.26
N TRP A 137 -1.56 -30.48 2.40
CA TRP A 137 -0.52 -30.43 3.41
C TRP A 137 -0.80 -29.33 4.41
N HIS A 138 -1.08 -29.74 5.64
CA HIS A 138 -1.39 -28.89 6.78
C HIS A 138 -0.46 -29.28 7.94
N PRO A 139 0.80 -28.82 7.93
CA PRO A 139 1.76 -29.25 8.94
C PRO A 139 1.31 -28.81 10.34
N GLY A 140 1.29 -29.75 11.28
CA GLY A 140 0.76 -29.54 12.64
C GLY A 140 -0.73 -29.84 12.76
N GLY A 141 -1.37 -30.34 11.69
CA GLY A 141 -2.62 -31.09 11.81
C GLY A 141 -2.31 -32.43 12.46
N GLU A 142 -2.84 -32.63 13.67
CA GLU A 142 -2.71 -33.88 14.44
C GLU A 142 -2.94 -35.11 13.53
N SER A 143 -1.88 -35.89 13.31
CA SER A 143 -2.03 -37.28 12.91
C SER A 143 -2.80 -37.97 14.04
N ALA A 144 -3.93 -38.58 13.67
CA ALA A 144 -4.93 -39.18 14.53
C ALA A 144 -4.35 -40.05 15.66
N SER A 145 -4.11 -39.46 16.83
CA SER A 145 -4.24 -40.17 18.10
C SER A 145 -5.70 -40.09 18.51
N ASN A 146 -6.31 -41.25 18.82
CA ASN A 146 -7.71 -41.40 19.21
C ASN A 146 -8.28 -40.19 19.99
N PRO A 147 -9.45 -39.67 19.58
CA PRO A 147 -9.97 -38.43 20.13
C PRO A 147 -10.44 -38.64 21.57
N ALA A 148 -9.67 -38.13 22.52
CA ALA A 148 -10.30 -37.46 23.64
C ALA A 148 -10.97 -36.22 23.04
N SER A 149 -12.31 -36.26 22.95
CA SER A 149 -13.22 -35.29 22.35
C SER A 149 -12.79 -33.82 22.48
N ALA A 150 -11.93 -33.36 21.58
CA ALA A 150 -11.69 -31.96 21.33
C ALA A 150 -12.60 -31.56 20.17
N ALA A 151 -13.62 -30.75 20.45
CA ALA A 151 -14.74 -30.45 19.56
C ALA A 151 -14.29 -30.10 18.12
N ALA A 152 -14.81 -30.83 17.13
CA ALA A 152 -14.60 -30.52 15.72
C ALA A 152 -15.02 -29.07 15.42
N ALA A 153 -14.27 -28.37 14.56
CA ALA A 153 -14.65 -27.04 14.11
C ALA A 153 -16.00 -27.11 13.37
N ALA A 154 -16.87 -26.14 13.62
CA ALA A 154 -18.17 -26.10 12.95
C ALA A 154 -18.01 -25.93 11.44
N GLN A 155 -18.92 -26.50 10.66
CA GLN A 155 -18.96 -26.30 9.22
C GLN A 155 -19.25 -24.83 8.90
N LEU A 156 -18.49 -24.25 7.97
CA LEU A 156 -18.62 -22.85 7.58
C LEU A 156 -19.36 -22.73 6.25
N ARG A 157 -20.25 -21.74 6.15
CA ARG A 157 -20.84 -21.25 4.90
C ARG A 157 -20.19 -19.93 4.52
N THR A 158 -19.74 -19.79 3.28
CA THR A 158 -19.17 -18.53 2.79
C THR A 158 -20.27 -17.49 2.62
N ILE A 159 -20.08 -16.33 3.23
CA ILE A 159 -20.99 -15.19 3.16
C ILE A 159 -20.23 -14.01 2.56
N PRO A 160 -20.57 -13.56 1.34
CA PRO A 160 -20.09 -12.28 0.81
C PRO A 160 -20.87 -11.11 1.44
N LEU A 161 -20.21 -9.96 1.58
CA LEU A 161 -20.90 -8.70 1.89
C LEU A 161 -21.77 -8.25 0.71
N GLN A 162 -22.82 -7.48 1.00
CA GLN A 162 -23.71 -6.93 -0.04
C GLN A 162 -22.97 -6.08 -1.07
N ASP A 163 -21.90 -5.39 -0.65
CA ASP A 163 -21.06 -4.57 -1.52
C ASP A 163 -19.93 -5.36 -2.21
N ASN A 164 -19.84 -6.67 -2.00
CA ASN A 164 -18.80 -7.57 -2.49
C ASN A 164 -17.36 -7.18 -2.10
N SER A 165 -17.19 -6.31 -1.09
CA SER A 165 -15.87 -5.83 -0.67
C SER A 165 -15.08 -6.87 0.13
N ALA A 166 -15.77 -7.80 0.81
CA ALA A 166 -15.18 -8.93 1.50
C ALA A 166 -16.14 -10.12 1.60
N SER A 167 -15.59 -11.27 1.95
CA SER A 167 -16.34 -12.49 2.30
C SER A 167 -15.69 -13.21 3.48
N VAL A 168 -16.48 -13.99 4.20
CA VAL A 168 -16.02 -14.82 5.33
C VAL A 168 -16.86 -16.10 5.42
N GLY A 169 -16.26 -17.19 5.86
CA GLY A 169 -16.97 -18.40 6.29
C GLY A 169 -17.50 -18.24 7.71
N LEU A 170 -18.81 -18.36 7.90
CA LEU A 170 -19.43 -18.36 9.24
C LEU A 170 -20.23 -19.63 9.48
N PRO A 171 -20.36 -20.10 10.73
CA PRO A 171 -21.29 -21.17 11.07
C PRO A 171 -22.76 -20.80 10.83
N GLU A 172 -23.62 -21.79 10.94
CA GLU A 172 -25.06 -21.55 11.04
C GLU A 172 -25.40 -20.70 12.29
N GLY A 173 -26.45 -19.88 12.20
CA GLY A 173 -26.90 -19.00 13.30
C GLY A 173 -26.10 -17.71 13.48
N TRP A 174 -24.96 -17.56 12.81
CA TRP A 174 -24.17 -16.32 12.83
C TRP A 174 -24.74 -15.24 11.92
N ASN A 175 -24.67 -13.98 12.38
CA ASN A 175 -25.18 -12.81 11.66
C ASN A 175 -24.09 -11.77 11.45
N VAL A 176 -23.97 -11.28 10.21
CA VAL A 176 -23.14 -10.11 9.86
C VAL A 176 -23.90 -8.85 10.25
N THR A 177 -23.22 -7.91 10.92
CA THR A 177 -23.86 -6.68 11.41
C THR A 177 -23.91 -5.59 10.33
N PRO A 178 -24.84 -4.63 10.41
CA PRO A 178 -24.97 -3.54 9.43
C PRO A 178 -23.75 -2.63 9.28
N GLN A 179 -22.82 -2.65 10.24
CA GLN A 179 -21.59 -1.87 10.22
C GLN A 179 -20.50 -2.48 9.32
N SER A 180 -20.76 -3.64 8.71
CA SER A 180 -19.84 -4.29 7.79
C SER A 180 -19.91 -3.67 6.40
N GLY A 181 -18.76 -3.55 5.72
CA GLY A 181 -18.62 -2.87 4.44
C GLY A 181 -17.18 -2.45 4.17
N MET A 182 -16.86 -2.09 2.94
CA MET A 182 -15.53 -1.59 2.53
C MET A 182 -14.35 -2.47 2.95
N GLY A 183 -14.53 -3.79 2.94
CA GLY A 183 -13.50 -4.75 3.32
C GLY A 183 -13.45 -5.04 4.83
N THR A 184 -14.35 -4.50 5.63
CA THR A 184 -14.50 -4.82 7.06
C THR A 184 -15.73 -5.71 7.28
N ILE A 185 -15.56 -6.78 8.05
CA ILE A 185 -16.67 -7.65 8.48
C ILE A 185 -16.77 -7.65 10.00
N ILE A 186 -17.96 -7.39 10.52
CA ILE A 186 -18.30 -7.62 11.92
C ILE A 186 -19.45 -8.62 11.96
N ALA A 187 -19.28 -9.70 12.72
CA ALA A 187 -20.29 -10.74 12.86
C ALA A 187 -20.48 -11.14 14.32
N GLN A 188 -21.68 -11.61 14.64
CA GLN A 188 -22.08 -12.05 15.97
C GLN A 188 -22.60 -13.48 15.92
N GLY A 189 -22.14 -14.30 16.86
CA GLY A 189 -22.60 -15.66 17.05
C GLY A 189 -23.79 -15.76 18.01
N PRO A 190 -24.47 -16.91 18.05
CA PRO A 190 -25.67 -17.12 18.86
C PRO A 190 -25.42 -17.08 20.37
N ASN A 191 -24.20 -17.34 20.83
CA ASN A 191 -23.83 -17.39 22.24
C ASN A 191 -23.22 -16.07 22.74
N GLY A 192 -23.12 -15.04 21.89
CA GLY A 192 -22.50 -13.75 22.21
C GLY A 192 -21.04 -13.63 21.77
N GLU A 193 -20.59 -14.56 20.93
CA GLU A 193 -19.34 -14.47 20.18
C GLU A 193 -19.36 -13.26 19.26
N VAL A 194 -18.19 -12.65 19.06
CA VAL A 194 -18.01 -11.55 18.12
C VAL A 194 -16.79 -11.81 17.28
N VAL A 195 -16.88 -11.52 16.00
CA VAL A 195 -15.76 -11.52 15.06
C VAL A 195 -15.71 -10.14 14.40
N ALA A 196 -14.53 -9.54 14.34
CA ALA A 196 -14.28 -8.30 13.61
C ALA A 196 -13.00 -8.45 12.78
N LEU A 197 -13.14 -8.30 11.46
CA LEU A 197 -12.11 -8.62 10.48
C LEU A 197 -11.84 -7.40 9.62
N GLY A 198 -10.56 -7.04 9.48
CA GLY A 198 -10.16 -5.85 8.74
C GLY A 198 -10.70 -4.57 9.38
N TYR A 199 -10.87 -4.54 10.70
CA TYR A 199 -11.43 -3.39 11.41
C TYR A 199 -10.39 -2.27 11.50
N PRO A 200 -10.65 -1.09 10.91
CA PRO A 200 -9.64 -0.06 10.76
C PRO A 200 -9.58 0.91 11.94
N PHE A 201 -8.35 1.28 12.32
CA PHE A 201 -8.06 2.43 13.17
C PHE A 201 -7.10 3.36 12.43
N LEU A 202 -7.64 4.44 11.87
CA LEU A 202 -6.83 5.50 11.27
C LEU A 202 -6.39 6.48 12.36
N ALA A 203 -5.07 6.64 12.53
CA ALA A 203 -4.49 7.53 13.52
C ALA A 203 -3.46 8.49 12.88
N ILE A 204 -3.16 9.57 13.61
CA ILE A 204 -2.11 10.52 13.25
C ILE A 204 -1.09 10.61 14.38
N ASP A 205 0.20 10.52 14.01
CA ASP A 205 1.33 10.42 14.92
C ASP A 205 1.58 11.73 15.68
N LEU A 206 1.35 11.67 16.99
CA LEU A 206 1.60 12.79 17.91
C LEU A 206 3.07 13.14 18.09
N ARG A 207 4.00 12.30 17.63
CA ARG A 207 5.43 12.64 17.65
C ARG A 207 5.79 13.70 16.61
N ASN A 208 4.92 13.95 15.64
CA ASN A 208 5.08 15.06 14.71
C ASN A 208 4.60 16.38 15.35
N PRO A 209 5.46 17.40 15.51
CA PRO A 209 5.10 18.66 16.16
C PRO A 209 3.91 19.39 15.50
N ARG A 210 3.77 19.27 14.17
CA ARG A 210 2.64 19.87 13.43
C ARG A 210 1.32 19.18 13.78
N VAL A 211 1.36 17.89 14.05
CA VAL A 211 0.18 17.10 14.45
C VAL A 211 -0.24 17.47 15.87
N ALA A 212 0.72 17.66 16.78
CA ALA A 212 0.42 18.12 18.14
C ALA A 212 -0.28 19.51 18.14
N GLN A 213 0.19 20.44 17.31
CA GLN A 213 -0.48 21.74 17.11
C GLN A 213 -1.90 21.57 16.53
N THR A 214 -2.05 20.67 15.56
CA THR A 214 -3.35 20.36 14.96
C THR A 214 -4.32 19.78 15.98
N GLN A 215 -3.86 18.88 16.86
CA GLN A 215 -4.66 18.32 17.94
C GLN A 215 -5.13 19.41 18.92
N ALA A 216 -4.24 20.31 19.35
CA ALA A 216 -4.58 21.40 20.25
C ALA A 216 -5.67 22.31 19.65
N TRP A 217 -5.54 22.66 18.37
CA TRP A 217 -6.58 23.39 17.65
C TRP A 217 -7.88 22.58 17.52
N ALA A 218 -7.79 21.29 17.22
CA ALA A 218 -8.93 20.39 17.06
C ALA A 218 -9.72 20.17 18.36
N GLN A 219 -9.09 20.30 19.53
CA GLN A 219 -9.76 20.25 20.83
C GLN A 219 -10.52 21.55 21.16
N GLY A 220 -10.13 22.68 20.56
CA GLY A 220 -10.79 23.97 20.71
C GLY A 220 -11.67 24.31 19.50
N ALA A 221 -11.18 25.25 18.69
CA ALA A 221 -11.91 25.80 17.53
C ALA A 221 -12.28 24.73 16.48
N GLY A 222 -11.47 23.68 16.35
CA GLY A 222 -11.67 22.61 15.38
C GLY A 222 -12.55 21.45 15.84
N ARG A 223 -13.19 21.50 17.01
CA ARG A 223 -13.89 20.33 17.62
C ARG A 223 -14.97 19.69 16.75
N ASN A 224 -15.64 20.48 15.91
CA ASN A 224 -16.73 20.04 15.04
C ASN A 224 -16.26 19.66 13.62
N THR A 225 -14.95 19.58 13.39
CA THR A 225 -14.35 19.23 12.10
C THR A 225 -13.93 17.76 12.06
N VAL A 226 -13.50 17.28 10.89
CA VAL A 226 -12.89 15.94 10.75
C VAL A 226 -11.70 15.76 11.71
N TYR A 227 -10.92 16.82 11.94
CA TYR A 227 -9.79 16.80 12.87
C TYR A 227 -10.22 16.60 14.32
N GLY A 228 -11.36 17.15 14.75
CA GLY A 228 -11.91 16.88 16.10
C GLY A 228 -12.27 15.40 16.32
N ARG A 229 -12.61 14.69 15.24
CA ARG A 229 -13.01 13.27 15.26
C ARG A 229 -11.83 12.31 15.05
N THR A 230 -10.68 12.79 14.61
CA THR A 230 -9.45 12.01 14.38
C THR A 230 -8.88 11.38 15.65
N LEU A 231 -8.28 10.19 15.51
CA LEU A 231 -7.47 9.55 16.54
C LEU A 231 -6.04 10.11 16.49
N TYR A 232 -5.63 10.81 17.54
CA TYR A 232 -4.27 11.30 17.69
C TYR A 232 -3.51 10.38 18.64
N TYR A 233 -2.52 9.66 18.13
CA TYR A 233 -1.83 8.62 18.88
C TYR A 233 -0.39 8.44 18.40
N PRO A 234 0.62 8.34 19.30
CA PRO A 234 2.01 8.17 18.89
C PRO A 234 2.24 6.88 18.08
N TYR A 235 2.96 6.99 16.96
CA TYR A 235 3.37 5.81 16.19
C TYR A 235 4.41 5.00 16.97
N GLY A 236 4.03 3.84 17.50
CA GLY A 236 4.78 3.09 18.52
C GLY A 236 5.14 1.65 18.12
N ALA A 237 5.99 0.98 18.91
CA ALA A 237 6.35 -0.42 18.67
C ALA A 237 5.48 -1.42 19.46
N ASP A 238 4.89 -0.98 20.57
CA ASP A 238 4.02 -1.78 21.43
C ASP A 238 2.62 -1.86 20.80
N LEU A 239 2.33 -2.98 20.14
CA LEU A 239 1.11 -3.14 19.35
C LEU A 239 -0.08 -3.53 20.24
N GLY A 240 0.15 -4.28 21.31
CA GLY A 240 -0.87 -4.58 22.32
C GLY A 240 -1.41 -3.32 22.97
N ARG A 241 -0.53 -2.46 23.49
CA ARG A 241 -0.94 -1.18 24.08
C ARG A 241 -1.62 -0.27 23.06
N THR A 242 -1.07 -0.19 21.85
CA THR A 242 -1.66 0.62 20.76
C THR A 242 -3.10 0.18 20.50
N PHE A 243 -3.37 -1.12 20.39
CA PHE A 243 -4.73 -1.63 20.19
C PHE A 243 -5.68 -1.24 21.33
N VAL A 244 -5.26 -1.44 22.59
CA VAL A 244 -6.09 -1.12 23.76
C VAL A 244 -6.45 0.36 23.79
N GLU A 245 -5.45 1.25 23.64
CA GLU A 245 -5.65 2.69 23.72
C GLU A 245 -6.47 3.22 22.53
N LEU A 246 -6.23 2.75 21.30
CA LEU A 246 -7.04 3.14 20.14
C LEU A 246 -8.50 2.65 20.25
N ASN A 247 -8.73 1.45 20.77
CA ASN A 247 -10.09 0.95 20.98
C ASN A 247 -10.86 1.82 22.00
N ALA A 248 -10.22 2.15 23.12
CA ALA A 248 -10.79 3.05 24.12
C ALA A 248 -11.10 4.43 23.54
N MET A 249 -10.18 5.00 22.75
CA MET A 249 -10.40 6.30 22.10
C MET A 249 -11.59 6.30 21.13
N VAL A 250 -11.74 5.26 20.30
CA VAL A 250 -12.88 5.14 19.37
C VAL A 250 -14.20 5.06 20.14
N ARG A 251 -14.24 4.29 21.23
CA ARG A 251 -15.42 4.17 22.10
C ARG A 251 -15.79 5.49 22.76
N GLN A 252 -14.83 6.18 23.36
CA GLN A 252 -15.04 7.49 23.99
C GLN A 252 -15.56 8.52 22.99
N LYS A 253 -14.96 8.60 21.80
CA LYS A 253 -15.41 9.51 20.74
C LYS A 253 -16.82 9.18 20.22
N SER A 254 -17.27 7.94 20.40
CA SER A 254 -18.62 7.49 20.07
C SER A 254 -19.59 7.59 21.26
N GLY A 255 -19.18 8.17 22.39
CA GLY A 255 -20.00 8.28 23.60
C GLY A 255 -20.22 6.95 24.33
N LEU A 256 -19.41 5.92 24.03
CA LEU A 256 -19.50 4.60 24.63
C LEU A 256 -18.45 4.44 25.74
N GLN A 257 -18.79 3.65 26.75
CA GLN A 257 -17.82 3.19 27.75
C GLN A 257 -16.70 2.39 27.06
N PRO A 258 -15.42 2.68 27.33
CA PRO A 258 -14.30 1.85 26.88
C PRO A 258 -14.44 0.41 27.39
N PRO A 259 -14.07 -0.61 26.60
CA PRO A 259 -13.94 -1.97 27.11
C PRO A 259 -12.75 -2.09 28.07
N SER A 260 -12.81 -3.06 28.97
CA SER A 260 -11.63 -3.53 29.70
C SER A 260 -10.92 -4.57 28.84
N ILE A 261 -9.68 -4.31 28.43
CA ILE A 261 -8.89 -5.25 27.63
C ILE A 261 -7.62 -5.59 28.39
N GLN A 262 -7.39 -6.88 28.61
CA GLN A 262 -6.19 -7.42 29.24
C GLN A 262 -5.44 -8.26 28.22
N ILE A 263 -4.24 -7.82 27.83
CA ILE A 263 -3.36 -8.58 26.95
C ILE A 263 -2.57 -9.56 27.81
N ALA A 264 -2.73 -10.85 27.54
CA ALA A 264 -2.01 -11.92 28.21
C ALA A 264 -0.70 -12.28 27.49
N ASN A 265 -0.71 -12.25 26.16
CA ASN A 265 0.47 -12.54 25.36
C ASN A 265 0.50 -11.64 24.11
N GLU A 266 1.71 -11.22 23.74
CA GLU A 266 1.99 -10.49 22.51
C GLU A 266 3.19 -11.15 21.81
N THR A 267 2.97 -11.62 20.58
CA THR A 267 4.02 -12.23 19.77
C THR A 267 4.05 -11.61 18.39
N PRO A 268 5.22 -11.40 17.78
CA PRO A 268 5.31 -10.91 16.41
C PRO A 268 4.53 -11.84 15.45
N ALA A 269 3.75 -11.25 14.55
CA ALA A 269 3.02 -11.96 13.51
C ALA A 269 3.57 -11.62 12.12
N PRO A 270 3.44 -12.52 11.13
CA PRO A 270 3.82 -12.24 9.75
C PRO A 270 3.15 -10.97 9.24
N SER A 271 3.93 -10.10 8.62
CA SER A 271 3.49 -8.81 8.07
C SER A 271 3.95 -8.66 6.63
N THR A 272 3.33 -7.72 5.90
CA THR A 272 3.69 -7.41 4.50
C THR A 272 4.03 -5.93 4.35
N ALA A 273 4.86 -5.58 3.36
CA ALA A 273 4.99 -4.22 2.84
C ALA A 273 5.13 -3.11 3.91
N GLY A 274 6.15 -3.20 4.77
CA GLY A 274 6.46 -2.14 5.76
C GLY A 274 5.47 -2.02 6.92
N SER A 275 4.47 -2.90 7.01
CA SER A 275 3.62 -3.03 8.20
C SER A 275 4.31 -3.86 9.29
N ARG A 276 3.84 -3.71 10.54
CA ARG A 276 4.24 -4.51 11.70
C ARG A 276 3.00 -5.12 12.30
N CYS A 277 3.01 -6.42 12.51
CA CYS A 277 1.87 -7.13 13.08
C CYS A 277 2.26 -7.88 14.35
N ALA A 278 1.32 -7.97 15.28
CA ALA A 278 1.41 -8.82 16.45
C ALA A 278 0.17 -9.70 16.56
N HIS A 279 0.38 -10.93 16.99
CA HIS A 279 -0.66 -11.81 17.49
C HIS A 279 -0.80 -11.56 18.99
N LEU A 280 -2.01 -11.21 19.40
CA LEU A 280 -2.39 -10.81 20.74
C LEU A 280 -3.44 -11.79 21.26
N THR A 281 -3.21 -12.34 22.44
CA THR A 281 -4.22 -13.11 23.17
C THR A 281 -4.50 -12.46 24.51
N GLY A 282 -5.70 -12.66 25.03
CA GLY A 282 -6.10 -12.03 26.28
C GLY A 282 -7.58 -12.13 26.54
N GLN A 283 -8.10 -11.17 27.29
CA GLN A 283 -9.52 -11.05 27.58
C GLN A 283 -10.03 -9.65 27.25
N ILE A 284 -11.30 -9.58 26.84
CA ILE A 284 -12.03 -8.34 26.61
C ILE A 284 -13.37 -8.40 27.32
N ASP A 285 -13.66 -7.40 28.14
CA ASP A 285 -14.99 -7.11 28.64
C ASP A 285 -15.50 -5.85 27.91
N ALA A 286 -16.56 -6.03 27.11
CA ALA A 286 -17.16 -4.95 26.36
C ALA A 286 -17.97 -3.98 27.24
N ASN A 287 -18.07 -4.25 28.55
CA ASN A 287 -18.93 -3.57 29.52
C ASN A 287 -20.41 -3.57 29.08
N ASP A 288 -20.85 -4.66 28.45
CA ASP A 288 -22.21 -4.85 27.94
C ASP A 288 -23.07 -5.77 28.83
N GLY A 289 -22.59 -6.06 30.04
CA GLY A 289 -23.26 -6.93 31.01
C GLY A 289 -23.14 -8.43 30.71
N LYS A 290 -22.45 -8.83 29.63
CA LYS A 290 -22.23 -10.25 29.28
C LYS A 290 -20.93 -10.83 29.85
N GLY A 291 -20.15 -10.01 30.55
CA GLY A 291 -18.90 -10.38 31.19
C GLY A 291 -17.73 -10.54 30.21
N PRO A 292 -16.57 -10.98 30.73
CA PRO A 292 -15.35 -11.09 29.96
C PRO A 292 -15.43 -12.21 28.92
N ARG A 293 -14.71 -11.99 27.83
CA ARG A 293 -14.57 -12.90 26.69
C ARG A 293 -13.10 -13.17 26.44
N GLU A 294 -12.76 -14.40 26.07
CA GLU A 294 -11.46 -14.68 25.49
C GLU A 294 -11.30 -13.87 24.21
N MET A 295 -10.14 -13.24 24.02
CA MET A 295 -9.79 -12.49 22.83
C MET A 295 -8.59 -13.14 22.14
N ASN A 296 -8.71 -13.32 20.83
CA ASN A 296 -7.63 -13.73 19.94
C ASN A 296 -7.60 -12.76 18.75
N LEU A 297 -6.49 -12.06 18.56
CA LEU A 297 -6.38 -10.90 17.68
C LEU A 297 -5.06 -10.94 16.90
N VAL A 298 -5.11 -10.63 15.60
CA VAL A 298 -3.96 -10.12 14.87
C VAL A 298 -4.14 -8.63 14.67
N PHE A 299 -3.21 -7.83 15.19
CA PHE A 299 -3.21 -6.38 15.05
C PHE A 299 -2.02 -5.95 14.20
N CYS A 300 -2.30 -5.25 13.11
CA CYS A 300 -1.30 -4.79 12.15
C CYS A 300 -1.28 -3.28 12.09
N GLN A 301 -0.10 -2.68 12.22
CA GLN A 301 0.14 -1.26 12.01
C GLN A 301 0.89 -1.06 10.69
N GLY A 302 0.29 -0.29 9.78
CA GLY A 302 0.90 0.09 8.52
C GLY A 302 2.03 1.12 8.68
N PRO A 303 2.80 1.38 7.61
CA PRO A 303 3.86 2.38 7.66
C PRO A 303 3.32 3.78 7.92
N LEU A 304 4.16 4.63 8.53
CA LEU A 304 3.87 6.04 8.72
C LEU A 304 3.95 6.79 7.38
N ALA A 305 2.85 7.42 6.98
CA ALA A 305 2.83 8.26 5.78
C ALA A 305 3.53 9.61 6.03
N PRO A 306 4.01 10.32 4.97
CA PRO A 306 4.70 11.61 5.11
C PRO A 306 3.89 12.68 5.89
N GLY A 307 2.56 12.62 5.83
CA GLY A 307 1.67 13.51 6.58
C GLY A 307 1.48 13.15 8.05
N GLY A 308 2.16 12.11 8.55
CA GLY A 308 2.03 11.61 9.92
C GLY A 308 0.84 10.68 10.14
N THR A 309 0.05 10.36 9.12
CA THR A 309 -1.05 9.39 9.21
C THR A 309 -0.53 7.95 9.12
N TYR A 310 -1.17 7.04 9.85
CA TYR A 310 -0.93 5.61 9.70
C TYR A 310 -2.23 4.82 9.96
N MET A 311 -2.38 3.71 9.26
CA MET A 311 -3.53 2.83 9.38
C MET A 311 -3.18 1.66 10.28
N ASN A 312 -4.08 1.27 11.17
CA ASN A 312 -4.02 0.00 11.85
C ASN A 312 -5.22 -0.86 11.47
N LEU A 313 -5.04 -2.17 11.38
CA LEU A 313 -6.08 -3.14 11.07
C LEU A 313 -6.11 -4.20 12.17
N ALA A 314 -7.29 -4.43 12.73
CA ALA A 314 -7.54 -5.49 13.69
C ALA A 314 -8.34 -6.63 13.04
N TYR A 315 -7.91 -7.86 13.34
CA TYR A 315 -8.60 -9.10 12.99
C TYR A 315 -8.76 -9.91 14.26
N TYR A 316 -9.91 -9.84 14.91
CA TYR A 316 -10.10 -10.52 16.19
C TYR A 316 -11.40 -11.29 16.29
N THR A 317 -11.34 -12.31 17.13
CA THR A 317 -12.49 -13.04 17.65
C THR A 317 -12.57 -12.80 19.14
N SER A 318 -13.78 -12.66 19.67
CA SER A 318 -14.04 -12.75 21.09
C SER A 318 -15.14 -13.76 21.41
N VAL A 319 -14.87 -14.62 22.38
CA VAL A 319 -15.76 -15.73 22.75
C VAL A 319 -16.03 -15.67 24.25
N PRO A 320 -17.29 -15.70 24.72
CA PRO A 320 -17.57 -15.79 26.15
C PRO A 320 -16.81 -16.96 26.78
N LEU A 321 -16.19 -16.74 27.94
CA LEU A 321 -15.28 -17.72 28.55
C LEU A 321 -15.85 -19.16 28.68
N PRO A 322 -17.16 -19.37 28.99
CA PRO A 322 -17.73 -20.71 29.04
C PRO A 322 -17.68 -21.50 27.72
N TYR A 323 -17.53 -20.82 26.58
CA TYR A 323 -17.51 -21.42 25.24
C TYR A 323 -16.13 -21.38 24.58
N ALA A 324 -15.16 -20.67 25.16
CA ALA A 324 -13.86 -20.39 24.55
C ALA A 324 -13.14 -21.66 24.06
N ASP A 325 -12.98 -22.66 24.92
CA ASP A 325 -12.27 -23.90 24.55
C ASP A 325 -12.97 -24.70 23.45
N LYS A 326 -14.31 -24.71 23.47
CA LYS A 326 -15.12 -25.43 22.47
C LYS A 326 -15.09 -24.75 21.11
N GLU A 327 -15.02 -23.41 21.09
CA GLU A 327 -15.20 -22.63 19.87
C GLU A 327 -13.91 -22.10 19.27
N ARG A 328 -12.78 -22.18 20.00
CA ARG A 328 -11.47 -21.67 19.54
C ARG A 328 -11.09 -22.18 18.15
N ARG A 329 -11.37 -23.46 17.86
CA ARG A 329 -11.09 -24.08 16.56
C ARG A 329 -11.99 -23.54 15.43
N THR A 330 -13.27 -23.31 15.74
CA THR A 330 -14.21 -22.64 14.83
C THR A 330 -13.79 -21.19 14.60
N MET A 331 -13.40 -20.45 15.63
CA MET A 331 -12.92 -19.07 15.51
C MET A 331 -11.68 -18.95 14.62
N GLY A 332 -10.71 -19.85 14.78
CA GLY A 332 -9.54 -19.92 13.90
C GLY A 332 -9.92 -20.17 12.44
N SER A 333 -10.92 -21.03 12.21
CA SER A 333 -11.43 -21.33 10.86
C SER A 333 -12.15 -20.12 10.24
N ILE A 334 -12.92 -19.36 11.03
CA ILE A 334 -13.55 -18.12 10.58
C ILE A 334 -12.47 -17.11 10.15
N LEU A 335 -11.45 -16.88 10.98
CA LEU A 335 -10.34 -15.97 10.66
C LEU A 335 -9.62 -16.37 9.35
N ALA A 336 -9.33 -17.66 9.18
CA ALA A 336 -8.65 -18.18 7.99
C ALA A 336 -9.49 -18.06 6.71
N SER A 337 -10.81 -18.07 6.83
CA SER A 337 -11.73 -17.96 5.69
C SER A 337 -11.95 -16.54 5.17
N PHE A 338 -11.42 -15.53 5.87
CA PHE A 338 -11.60 -14.13 5.52
C PHE A 338 -10.89 -13.77 4.22
N ASN A 339 -11.63 -13.19 3.28
CA ASN A 339 -11.10 -12.74 2.01
C ASN A 339 -11.60 -11.33 1.67
N VAL A 340 -10.68 -10.45 1.29
CA VAL A 340 -10.98 -9.08 0.86
C VAL A 340 -10.86 -8.97 -0.65
N ASN A 341 -11.86 -8.40 -1.30
CA ASN A 341 -11.80 -8.05 -2.70
C ASN A 341 -11.11 -6.68 -2.85
N GLN A 342 -9.79 -6.71 -3.02
CA GLN A 342 -8.99 -5.50 -3.07
C GLN A 342 -9.42 -4.56 -4.23
N ALA A 343 -9.91 -5.09 -5.35
CA ALA A 343 -10.37 -4.28 -6.48
C ALA A 343 -11.60 -3.43 -6.11
N VAL A 344 -12.58 -4.03 -5.43
CA VAL A 344 -13.78 -3.33 -4.96
C VAL A 344 -13.41 -2.29 -3.90
N VAL A 345 -12.61 -2.67 -2.89
CA VAL A 345 -12.17 -1.74 -1.85
C VAL A 345 -11.41 -0.55 -2.43
N SER A 346 -10.54 -0.78 -3.42
CA SER A 346 -9.77 0.28 -4.07
C SER A 346 -10.65 1.19 -4.93
N ALA A 347 -11.64 0.63 -5.63
CA ALA A 347 -12.62 1.41 -6.39
C ALA A 347 -13.50 2.28 -5.47
N GLN A 348 -13.97 1.73 -4.35
CA GLN A 348 -14.74 2.48 -3.35
C GLN A 348 -13.91 3.61 -2.73
N ALA A 349 -12.65 3.32 -2.34
CA ALA A 349 -11.74 4.34 -1.81
C ALA A 349 -11.50 5.48 -2.82
N GLY A 350 -11.32 5.15 -4.10
CA GLY A 350 -11.19 6.13 -5.18
C GLY A 350 -12.46 6.98 -5.35
N ALA A 351 -13.65 6.36 -5.28
CA ALA A 351 -14.92 7.08 -5.36
C ALA A 351 -15.12 8.04 -4.18
N ILE A 352 -14.71 7.67 -2.98
CA ILE A 352 -14.77 8.53 -1.78
C ILE A 352 -13.78 9.71 -1.88
N ALA A 353 -12.58 9.48 -2.42
CA ALA A 353 -11.56 10.52 -2.55
C ALA A 353 -11.86 11.52 -3.69
N LYS A 354 -12.59 11.08 -4.71
CA LYS A 354 -12.82 11.86 -5.95
C LYS A 354 -13.37 13.28 -5.71
N PRO A 355 -14.41 13.53 -4.89
CA PRO A 355 -14.93 14.88 -4.68
C PRO A 355 -13.91 15.84 -4.07
N ALA A 356 -13.06 15.35 -3.17
CA ALA A 356 -12.01 16.17 -2.55
C ALA A 356 -10.91 16.52 -3.57
N ILE A 357 -10.52 15.56 -4.43
CA ILE A 357 -9.56 15.80 -5.51
C ILE A 357 -10.14 16.81 -6.51
N ASP A 358 -11.40 16.65 -6.92
CA ASP A 358 -12.07 17.57 -7.85
C ASP A 358 -12.15 18.99 -7.26
N ALA A 359 -12.40 19.13 -5.95
CA ALA A 359 -12.39 20.42 -5.26
C ALA A 359 -10.99 21.07 -5.24
N ILE A 360 -9.92 20.30 -5.01
CA ILE A 360 -8.53 20.80 -5.06
C ILE A 360 -8.19 21.29 -6.47
N HIS A 361 -8.57 20.54 -7.51
CA HIS A 361 -8.36 20.96 -8.90
C HIS A 361 -9.12 22.25 -9.24
N GLU A 362 -10.34 22.42 -8.75
CA GLU A 362 -11.10 23.67 -8.92
C GLU A 362 -10.42 24.85 -8.22
N ILE A 363 -9.95 24.68 -6.98
CA ILE A 363 -9.17 25.71 -6.27
C ILE A 363 -7.91 26.07 -7.05
N GLY A 364 -7.19 25.07 -7.56
CA GLY A 364 -6.00 25.27 -8.40
C GLY A 364 -6.30 26.07 -9.67
N ARG A 365 -7.40 25.75 -10.38
CA ARG A 365 -7.84 26.50 -11.55
C ARG A 365 -8.16 27.96 -11.23
N ARG A 366 -8.84 28.22 -10.10
CA ARG A 366 -9.15 29.59 -9.66
C ARG A 366 -7.90 30.38 -9.30
N ALA A 367 -6.96 29.77 -8.58
CA ALA A 367 -5.69 30.42 -8.21
C ALA A 367 -4.86 30.77 -9.47
N ALA A 368 -4.80 29.87 -10.46
CA ALA A 368 -4.13 30.13 -11.72
C ALA A 368 -4.78 31.30 -12.49
N GLN A 369 -6.11 31.36 -12.54
CA GLN A 369 -6.83 32.48 -13.17
C GLN A 369 -6.54 33.81 -12.46
N GLN A 370 -6.60 33.83 -11.13
CA GLN A 370 -6.31 35.03 -10.35
C GLN A 370 -4.89 35.54 -10.57
N ALA A 371 -3.92 34.64 -10.68
CA ALA A 371 -2.54 35.01 -11.01
C ALA A 371 -2.43 35.61 -12.42
N ALA A 372 -3.10 35.01 -13.41
CA ALA A 372 -3.13 35.54 -14.77
C ALA A 372 -3.78 36.94 -14.84
N ASP A 373 -4.91 37.14 -14.14
CA ASP A 373 -5.59 38.43 -14.06
C ASP A 373 -4.70 39.49 -13.38
N ALA A 374 -3.99 39.12 -12.31
CA ALA A 374 -3.06 40.01 -11.63
C ALA A 374 -1.89 40.45 -12.53
N HIS A 375 -1.29 39.52 -13.29
CA HIS A 375 -0.26 39.85 -14.26
C HIS A 375 -0.79 40.75 -15.38
N ALA A 376 -2.00 40.50 -15.88
CA ALA A 376 -2.61 41.35 -16.90
C ALA A 376 -2.85 42.79 -16.39
N ILE A 377 -3.21 42.95 -15.11
CA ILE A 377 -3.35 44.25 -14.46
C ILE A 377 -1.99 44.93 -14.29
N GLU A 378 -0.96 44.19 -13.88
CA GLU A 378 0.41 44.71 -13.74
C GLU A 378 0.97 45.17 -15.10
N ASP A 379 0.80 44.39 -16.16
CA ASP A 379 1.20 44.76 -17.53
C ASP A 379 0.44 45.97 -18.05
N ALA A 380 -0.85 46.10 -17.72
CA ALA A 380 -1.63 47.30 -18.05
C ALA A 380 -1.14 48.53 -17.27
N HIS A 381 -0.80 48.36 -16.00
CA HIS A 381 -0.23 49.41 -15.17
C HIS A 381 1.13 49.88 -15.69
N ASN A 382 2.05 48.95 -15.96
CA ASN A 382 3.39 49.25 -16.48
C ASN A 382 3.31 50.00 -17.81
N ARG A 383 2.46 49.55 -18.74
CA ARG A 383 2.21 50.27 -20.00
C ARG A 383 1.70 51.70 -19.78
N SER A 384 0.85 51.91 -18.77
CA SER A 384 0.36 53.25 -18.44
C SER A 384 1.44 54.18 -17.86
N VAL A 385 2.36 53.63 -17.06
CA VAL A 385 3.50 54.36 -16.50
C VAL A 385 4.50 54.70 -17.60
N GLU A 386 4.84 53.75 -18.46
CA GLU A 386 5.73 53.96 -19.61
C GLU A 386 5.19 55.03 -20.55
N ALA A 387 3.89 54.99 -20.89
CA ALA A 387 3.26 56.02 -21.71
C ALA A 387 3.29 57.41 -21.05
N ARG A 388 3.15 57.47 -19.72
CA ARG A 388 3.25 58.73 -18.97
C ARG A 388 4.68 59.28 -18.97
N TRP A 389 5.68 58.44 -18.75
CA TRP A 389 7.09 58.85 -18.81
C TRP A 389 7.46 59.33 -20.20
N ASP A 390 7.04 58.61 -21.24
CA ASP A 390 7.27 59.00 -22.62
C ASP A 390 6.68 60.38 -22.95
N ALA A 391 5.44 60.64 -22.54
CA ALA A 391 4.81 61.95 -22.70
C ALA A 391 5.56 63.05 -21.92
N GLN A 392 6.03 62.76 -20.71
CA GLN A 392 6.80 63.71 -19.91
C GLN A 392 8.16 64.03 -20.57
N ASP A 393 8.85 63.03 -21.11
CA ASP A 393 10.13 63.22 -21.80
C ASP A 393 9.95 64.06 -23.07
N LYS A 394 8.90 63.81 -23.87
CA LYS A 394 8.53 64.67 -25.01
C LYS A 394 8.31 66.12 -24.61
N HIS A 395 7.58 66.37 -23.53
CA HIS A 395 7.33 67.72 -23.03
C HIS A 395 8.59 68.39 -22.49
N ASN A 396 9.44 67.67 -21.77
CA ASN A 396 10.72 68.16 -21.29
C ASN A 396 11.63 68.57 -22.46
N GLN A 397 11.68 67.74 -23.51
CA GLN A 397 12.45 68.04 -24.71
C GLN A 397 11.89 69.25 -25.46
N ALA A 398 10.57 69.35 -25.63
CA ALA A 398 9.95 70.51 -26.26
C ALA A 398 10.24 71.80 -25.48
N PHE A 399 10.23 71.75 -24.14
CA PHE A 399 10.62 72.87 -23.31
C PHE A 399 12.12 73.23 -23.45
N SER A 400 13.00 72.22 -23.53
CA SER A 400 14.43 72.42 -23.82
C SER A 400 14.63 73.11 -25.17
N ASN A 401 13.99 72.62 -26.23
CA ASN A 401 14.03 73.21 -27.57
C ASN A 401 13.53 74.67 -27.54
N TYR A 402 12.46 74.96 -26.82
CA TYR A 402 11.97 76.33 -26.64
C TYR A 402 13.00 77.25 -25.96
N LEU A 403 13.64 76.80 -24.87
CA LEU A 403 14.69 77.57 -24.19
C LEU A 403 15.93 77.80 -25.07
N LEU A 404 16.24 76.82 -25.92
CA LEU A 404 17.37 76.88 -26.84
C LEU A 404 17.02 77.54 -28.18
N ASP A 405 15.80 78.03 -28.40
CA ASP A 405 15.39 78.58 -29.72
C ASP A 405 15.58 77.58 -30.88
N GLN A 406 15.23 76.32 -30.62
CA GLN A 406 15.29 75.20 -31.56
C GLN A 406 13.88 74.64 -31.82
N THR A 407 13.71 73.98 -32.95
CA THR A 407 12.48 73.25 -33.30
C THR A 407 12.82 72.00 -34.09
N VAL A 408 11.92 71.03 -34.07
CA VAL A 408 12.03 69.78 -34.83
C VAL A 408 11.33 69.98 -36.17
N ILE A 409 12.01 69.63 -37.26
CA ILE A 409 11.42 69.56 -38.60
C ILE A 409 11.50 68.13 -39.14
N GLN A 410 10.53 67.74 -39.95
CA GLN A 410 10.52 66.49 -40.70
C GLN A 410 10.84 66.79 -42.18
N ASP A 411 11.68 65.96 -42.78
CA ASP A 411 11.88 65.88 -44.22
C ASP A 411 10.92 64.82 -44.80
N ASN A 412 9.87 65.26 -45.50
CA ASN A 412 8.80 64.43 -46.06
C ASN A 412 9.26 63.47 -47.17
N GLU A 413 10.43 63.70 -47.79
CA GLU A 413 10.99 62.78 -48.80
C GLU A 413 11.71 61.60 -48.16
N THR A 414 12.35 61.82 -47.00
CA THR A 414 13.13 60.79 -46.29
C THR A 414 12.46 60.28 -45.03
N ASN A 415 11.37 60.91 -44.61
CA ASN A 415 10.69 60.70 -43.33
C ASN A 415 11.64 60.84 -42.12
N GLY A 416 12.68 61.67 -42.26
CA GLY A 416 13.70 61.92 -41.24
C GLY A 416 13.39 63.15 -40.41
N HIS A 417 13.65 63.09 -39.11
CA HIS A 417 13.51 64.22 -38.20
C HIS A 417 14.87 64.86 -37.90
N ALA A 418 14.87 66.18 -37.70
CA ALA A 418 16.05 66.89 -37.22
C ALA A 418 15.67 68.06 -36.30
N THR A 419 16.34 68.15 -35.16
CA THR A 419 16.30 69.34 -34.29
C THR A 419 17.29 70.38 -34.82
N VAL A 420 16.80 71.54 -35.22
CA VAL A 420 17.61 72.64 -35.76
C VAL A 420 17.20 73.97 -35.10
N TRP A 421 18.06 75.00 -35.21
CA TRP A 421 17.73 76.35 -34.75
C TRP A 421 16.52 76.90 -35.51
N ASN A 422 15.67 77.69 -34.83
CA ASN A 422 14.42 78.20 -35.39
C ASN A 422 14.61 78.98 -36.70
N GLN A 423 15.69 79.77 -36.81
CA GLN A 423 16.02 80.48 -38.04
C GLN A 423 16.29 79.54 -39.22
N THR A 424 16.97 78.41 -38.97
CA THR A 424 17.25 77.39 -39.98
C THR A 424 15.97 76.64 -40.36
N ALA A 425 15.14 76.26 -39.38
CA ALA A 425 13.85 75.63 -39.63
C ALA A 425 12.94 76.53 -40.48
N ASP A 426 12.80 77.81 -40.12
CA ASP A 426 12.03 78.81 -40.87
C ASP A 426 12.51 78.94 -42.31
N ALA A 427 13.83 78.96 -42.53
CA ALA A 427 14.40 79.04 -43.87
C ALA A 427 14.09 77.78 -44.69
N LEU A 428 14.22 76.59 -44.10
CA LEU A 428 13.95 75.31 -44.78
C LEU A 428 12.46 75.15 -45.12
N VAL A 429 11.57 75.37 -44.15
CA VAL A 429 10.11 75.25 -44.36
C VAL A 429 9.61 76.30 -45.35
N ARG A 430 10.09 77.56 -45.29
CA ARG A 430 9.69 78.59 -46.27
C ARG A 430 10.24 78.34 -47.67
N SER A 431 11.46 77.81 -47.79
CA SER A 431 12.08 77.57 -49.10
C SER A 431 11.52 76.35 -49.82
N ASN A 432 11.12 75.30 -49.09
CA ASN A 432 10.48 74.13 -49.66
C ASN A 432 9.42 73.52 -48.70
N PRO A 433 8.22 74.12 -48.64
CA PRO A 433 7.17 73.68 -47.72
C PRO A 433 6.55 72.33 -48.08
N GLN A 434 6.82 71.79 -49.27
CA GLN A 434 6.39 70.43 -49.64
C GLN A 434 7.32 69.36 -49.05
N ARG A 435 8.59 69.72 -48.84
CA ARG A 435 9.61 68.81 -48.31
C ARG A 435 9.81 68.94 -46.81
N TYR A 436 9.74 70.13 -46.24
CA TYR A 436 9.99 70.34 -44.81
C TYR A 436 8.74 70.82 -44.08
N GLU A 437 8.44 70.20 -42.95
CA GLU A 437 7.35 70.61 -42.06
C GLU A 437 7.81 70.65 -40.60
N TYR A 438 7.19 71.51 -39.78
CA TYR A 438 7.43 71.51 -38.33
C TYR A 438 6.75 70.31 -37.69
N VAL A 439 7.44 69.66 -36.77
CA VAL A 439 6.91 68.54 -36.00
C VAL A 439 6.35 69.06 -34.68
N GLU A 440 5.07 68.83 -34.43
CA GLU A 440 4.46 69.14 -33.14
C GLU A 440 4.92 68.15 -32.06
N THR A 441 5.03 68.59 -30.80
CA THR A 441 5.50 67.78 -29.65
C THR A 441 4.90 66.37 -29.55
N PRO A 442 3.59 66.14 -29.79
CA PRO A 442 3.03 64.77 -29.74
C PRO A 442 3.69 63.80 -30.73
N ASN A 443 4.22 64.32 -31.84
CA ASN A 443 4.81 63.57 -32.94
C ASN A 443 6.34 63.42 -32.84
N TYR A 444 6.96 63.88 -31.75
CA TYR A 444 8.38 63.63 -31.51
C TYR A 444 8.66 62.11 -31.44
N LEU A 445 9.82 61.71 -31.95
CA LEU A 445 10.28 60.32 -32.02
C LEU A 445 11.34 60.03 -30.96
N LYS A 446 11.11 58.99 -30.13
CA LYS A 446 12.02 58.58 -29.06
C LYS A 446 13.36 58.11 -29.63
N GLY A 447 14.45 58.60 -29.05
CA GLY A 447 15.82 58.28 -29.49
C GLY A 447 16.27 59.03 -30.75
N ILE A 448 15.43 59.91 -31.30
CA ILE A 448 15.76 60.81 -32.41
C ILE A 448 15.58 62.26 -31.96
N ASP A 449 14.38 62.60 -31.48
CA ASP A 449 14.03 63.95 -31.05
C ASP A 449 14.23 64.14 -29.54
N TYR A 450 13.94 63.10 -28.73
CA TYR A 450 13.99 63.11 -27.26
C TYR A 450 14.48 61.78 -26.65
#